data_AF-A0A7C3MKU4-F1
#
_entry.id   AF-A0A7C3MKU4-F1
#
_cell.length_a   1.000
_cell.length_b   1.000
_cell.length_c   1.000
_cell.angle_alpha   90.00
_cell.angle_beta   90.00
_cell.angle_gamma   90.00
#
_symmetry.space_group_name_H-M   'P 1'
#
loop_
_entity.id
_entity.type
_entity.pdbx_description
1 polymer ?
#
loop_
_entity_poly.entity_id
_entity_poly.type
_entity_poly.pdbx_seq_one_letter_code
_entity_poly.pdbx_strand_id
1 'polypeptide(L)' 'MDLFAPTHLLVILVIVLIIFGPSKLGDVGGALGKAIRDFKRSMNEPDDTTAKPAAKTGEPTNVDKV' A
#
# COMPACT_ATOMS: atom_id res chain seq x y z
N MET A 1 31.40 1.74 -12.13
CA MET A 1 30.11 2.40 -12.40
C MET A 1 29.07 1.76 -11.48
N ASP A 2 29.22 1.97 -10.18
CA ASP A 2 28.65 1.10 -9.14
C ASP A 2 27.42 1.72 -8.47
N LEU A 3 26.88 2.79 -9.06
CA LEU A 3 25.76 3.59 -8.53
C LEU A 3 24.46 2.77 -8.42
N PHE A 4 24.27 1.77 -9.27
CA PHE A 4 23.09 0.90 -9.27
C PHE A 4 23.22 -0.33 -8.35
N ALA A 5 24.30 -0.42 -7.57
CA ALA A 5 24.42 -1.50 -6.60
C ALA A 5 23.29 -1.37 -5.56
N PRO A 6 22.52 -2.45 -5.28
CA PRO A 6 21.40 -2.43 -4.33
C PRO A 6 21.77 -1.88 -2.94
N THR A 7 23.04 -2.03 -2.54
CA THR A 7 23.59 -1.50 -1.30
C THR A 7 23.60 0.02 -1.24
N HIS A 8 23.90 0.71 -2.34
CA HIS A 8 23.90 2.19 -2.39
C HIS A 8 22.48 2.74 -2.29
N LEU A 9 21.52 2.08 -2.96
CA LEU A 9 20.10 2.44 -2.87
C LEU A 9 19.59 2.30 -1.42
N LEU A 10 20.00 1.23 -0.71
CA LEU A 10 19.65 1.03 0.70
C LEU A 10 20.20 2.17 1.58
N VAL A 11 21.45 2.59 1.40
CA VAL A 11 22.04 3.72 2.15
C VAL A 11 21.25 5.02 1.91
N ILE A 12 20.91 5.33 0.66
CA ILE A 12 20.12 6.52 0.33
C ILE A 12 18.72 6.43 0.94
N LEU A 13 18.09 5.25 0.88
CA LEU A 13 16.78 5.00 1.48
C LEU A 13 16.80 5.28 2.99
N VAL A 14 17.85 4.86 3.70
CA VAL A 14 18.01 5.13 5.13
C VAL A 14 18.12 6.63 5.41
N ILE A 15 18.90 7.38 4.61
CA ILE A 15 19.02 8.84 4.76
C ILE A 15 17.66 9.52 4.54
N VAL A 16 16.93 9.12 3.50
CA VAL A 16 15.58 9.64 3.22
C VAL A 16 14.64 9.34 4.38
N LEU A 17 14.70 8.13 4.94
CA LEU A 17 13.89 7.75 6.12
C LEU A 17 14.23 8.55 7.37
N ILE A 18 15.47 9.00 7.54
CA ILE A 18 15.84 9.88 8.68
C ILE A 18 15.24 11.28 8.50
N ILE A 19 15.27 11.83 7.28
CA ILE A 19 14.77 13.19 6.99
C ILE A 19 13.23 13.22 7.00
N PHE A 20 12.59 12.28 6.30
CA PHE A 20 11.14 12.24 6.13
C PHE A 20 10.42 11.41 7.20
N GLY A 21 11.13 10.49 7.86
CA GLY A 21 10.54 9.52 8.77
C GLY A 21 9.89 8.34 8.05
N PRO A 22 9.89 7.12 8.65
CA PRO A 22 9.19 5.97 8.08
C PRO A 22 7.67 6.17 8.01
N SER A 23 7.10 6.99 8.91
CA SER A 23 5.67 7.29 8.93
C SER A 23 5.21 7.97 7.63
N LYS A 24 5.97 8.95 7.12
CA LYS A 24 5.59 9.66 5.88
C LYS A 24 5.71 8.77 4.65
N LEU A 25 6.73 7.91 4.61
CA LEU A 25 6.89 6.95 3.51
C LEU A 25 5.77 5.90 3.53
N GLY A 26 5.34 5.46 4.73
CA GLY A 26 4.20 4.54 4.90
C GLY A 26 2.86 5.16 4.51
N ASP A 27 2.59 6.40 4.94
CA ASP A 27 1.35 7.13 4.58
C ASP A 27 1.22 7.28 3.06
N VAL A 28 2.29 7.76 2.41
CA VAL A 28 2.32 7.98 0.95
C VAL A 28 2.32 6.65 0.19
N GLY A 29 3.08 5.66 0.66
CA GLY A 29 3.14 4.32 0.07
C GLY A 29 1.82 3.55 0.18
N GLY A 30 1.07 3.73 1.27
CA GLY A 30 -0.27 3.16 1.44
C GLY A 30 -1.28 3.74 0.44
N ALA A 31 -1.29 5.07 0.27
CA ALA A 31 -2.15 5.75 -0.70
C ALA A 31 -1.80 5.36 -2.14
N LEU A 32 -0.51 5.40 -2.51
CA LEU A 32 -0.02 4.94 -3.81
C LEU A 32 -0.31 3.46 -4.05
N GLY A 33 -0.09 2.61 -3.06
CA GLY A 33 -0.34 1.17 -3.16
C GLY A 33 -1.81 0.85 -3.40
N LYS A 34 -2.73 1.60 -2.77
CA LYS A 34 -4.17 1.50 -3.03
C LYS A 34 -4.52 1.98 -4.45
N ALA A 35 -3.99 3.14 -4.87
CA ALA A 35 -4.20 3.66 -6.21
C ALA A 35 -3.67 2.71 -7.31
N ILE A 36 -2.47 2.16 -7.13
CA ILE A 36 -1.87 1.19 -8.06
C ILE A 36 -2.68 -0.12 -8.07
N ARG A 37 -3.21 -0.57 -6.92
CA ARG A 37 -4.06 -1.75 -6.84
C ARG A 37 -5.38 -1.54 -7.58
N ASP A 38 -6.03 -0.41 -7.35
CA ASP A 38 -7.29 -0.04 -8.00
C ASP A 38 -7.06 0.14 -9.52
N PHE A 39 -5.97 0.79 -9.93
CA PHE A 39 -5.55 0.92 -11.32
C PHE A 39 -5.27 -0.42 -11.99
N LYS A 40 -4.52 -1.31 -11.33
CA LYS A 40 -4.24 -2.68 -11.83
C LYS A 40 -5.54 -3.49 -11.98
N ARG A 41 -6.51 -3.27 -11.10
CA ARG A 41 -7.80 -3.95 -11.11
C ARG A 41 -8.64 -3.52 -12.31
N SER A 42 -8.76 -2.22 -12.54
CA SER A 42 -9.44 -1.66 -13.72
C SER A 42 -8.74 -2.02 -15.03
N MET A 43 -7.41 -2.13 -15.06
CA MET A 43 -6.68 -2.58 -16.25
C MET A 43 -6.80 -4.08 -16.53
N ASN A 44 -7.16 -4.91 -15.54
CA ASN A 44 -7.29 -6.37 -15.67
C ASN A 44 -8.73 -6.88 -15.69
N GLU A 45 -9.74 -6.02 -15.54
CA GLU A 45 -11.16 -6.40 -15.66
C GLU A 45 -11.62 -6.22 -17.12
N PRO A 46 -11.78 -7.29 -17.91
CA PRO A 46 -12.60 -7.25 -19.12
C PRO A 46 -14.08 -7.25 -18.71
N ASP A 47 -14.70 -6.07 -18.78
CA ASP A 47 -16.14 -5.70 -18.77
C ASP A 47 -17.19 -6.39 -17.87
N ASP A 48 -16.93 -7.49 -17.16
CA ASP A 48 -17.97 -8.17 -16.37
C ASP A 48 -17.74 -8.06 -14.87
N THR A 49 -18.49 -7.13 -14.27
CA THR A 49 -19.09 -7.17 -12.93
C THR A 49 -18.30 -7.94 -11.85
N THR A 50 -17.62 -7.22 -10.96
CA THR A 50 -17.78 -7.30 -9.49
C THR A 50 -16.63 -6.57 -8.79
N ALA A 51 -16.96 -5.40 -8.23
CA ALA A 51 -16.15 -4.75 -7.20
C ALA A 51 -16.03 -5.69 -5.99
N LYS A 52 -14.87 -6.32 -5.80
CA LYS A 52 -14.56 -7.14 -4.62
C LYS A 52 -14.08 -6.22 -3.50
N PRO A 53 -14.81 -6.09 -2.38
CA PRO A 53 -14.39 -5.30 -1.23
C PRO A 53 -13.18 -5.98 -0.58
N ALA A 54 -12.06 -5.28 -0.48
CA ALA A 54 -10.88 -5.76 0.24
C ALA A 54 -10.55 -4.79 1.39
N ALA A 55 -11.31 -4.91 2.47
CA ALA A 55 -10.84 -4.61 3.83
C ALA A 55 -11.73 -5.37 4.82
N LYS A 56 -11.21 -6.49 5.36
CA LYS A 56 -11.83 -7.18 6.48
C LYS A 56 -11.70 -6.31 7.73
N THR A 57 -12.84 -6.00 8.33
CA THR A 57 -13.16 -6.31 9.74
C THR A 57 -11.99 -6.30 10.74
N GLY A 58 -11.84 -5.19 11.46
CA GLY A 58 -11.92 -5.17 12.93
C GLY A 58 -13.18 -4.34 13.25
N GLU A 59 -14.07 -4.63 14.19
CA GLU A 59 -13.92 -5.16 15.54
C GLU A 59 -15.35 -5.59 16.04
N PRO A 60 -15.56 -5.97 17.32
CA PRO A 60 -16.12 -7.24 17.77
C PRO A 60 -17.66 -7.29 17.94
N THR A 61 -18.15 -8.52 17.99
CA THR A 61 -19.32 -9.05 18.72
C THR A 61 -20.09 -8.08 19.64
N ASN A 62 -21.38 -7.87 19.38
CA ASN A 62 -22.39 -8.02 20.43
C ASN A 62 -23.74 -8.50 19.88
N VAL A 63 -24.31 -9.43 20.63
CA VAL A 63 -25.52 -10.19 20.41
C VAL A 63 -26.62 -9.44 21.15
N ASP A 64 -27.56 -8.80 20.45
CA ASP A 64 -28.82 -8.43 21.12
C ASP A 64 -30.01 -8.96 20.31
N LYS A 65 -30.51 -10.05 20.86
CA LYS A 65 -31.67 -10.83 20.49
C LYS A 65 -32.81 -10.35 21.39
N VAL A 66 -33.81 -9.64 20.85
CA VAL A 66 -35.17 -9.60 21.41
C VAL A 66 -36.18 -9.34 20.31
#